data_AF-A0AAV3V3U9-F1
#
_entry.id   AF-A0AAV3V3U9-F1
#
_cell.length_a   1.000
_cell.length_b   1.000
_cell.length_c   1.000
_cell.angle_alpha   90.00
_cell.angle_beta   90.00
_cell.angle_gamma   90.00
#
_symmetry.space_group_name_H-M   'P 1'
#
loop_
_entity.id
_entity.type
_entity.pdbx_description
1 polymer ?
#
loop_
_entity_poly.entity_id
_entity_poly.type
_entity_poly.pdbx_seq_one_letter_code
_entity_poly.pdbx_strand_id
1 'polypeptide(L)'
;MLLTTELVKRTLGGLLISLLFSNTLHGESRSEKTTSVSESACPSNFYSVQLTTDASACHVFADDLPASLTYHSKQTSDELEHFFRQQMDGPVNQSLSQNRILMRQANDQTIIVISPDGTGSQVDILVNP
;
A
#
# COMPACT_ATOMS: atom_id res chain seq x y z
N MET A 1 -28.00 56.41 -21.38
CA MET A 1 -28.40 57.13 -20.17
C MET A 1 -27.12 57.60 -19.50
N LEU A 2 -26.90 58.92 -19.51
CA LEU A 2 -25.91 59.63 -18.72
C LEU A 2 -26.06 59.21 -17.24
N LEU A 3 -24.96 59.12 -16.48
CA LEU A 3 -24.72 60.05 -15.37
C LEU A 3 -23.27 59.98 -14.87
N THR A 4 -22.68 61.16 -14.85
CA THR A 4 -21.39 61.55 -14.27
C THR A 4 -21.47 61.71 -12.75
N THR A 5 -20.31 61.51 -12.10
CA THR A 5 -19.79 62.12 -10.84
C THR A 5 -20.60 61.88 -9.56
N GLU A 6 -19.99 61.36 -8.49
CA GLU A 6 -19.21 62.19 -7.58
C GLU A 6 -18.00 61.50 -6.92
N LEU A 7 -17.02 62.35 -6.69
CA LEU A 7 -15.66 62.15 -6.24
C LEU A 7 -15.61 62.20 -4.71
N VAL A 8 -15.14 61.14 -4.04
CA VAL A 8 -14.58 61.28 -2.68
C VAL A 8 -13.12 60.85 -2.71
N LYS A 9 -12.30 61.87 -2.93
CA LYS A 9 -10.85 61.88 -2.80
C LYS A 9 -10.50 61.93 -1.32
N ARG A 10 -9.77 60.94 -0.80
CA ARG A 10 -8.83 61.06 0.33
C ARG A 10 -8.18 59.71 0.63
N THR A 11 -6.95 59.51 0.17
CA THR A 11 -5.67 59.78 0.85
C THR A 11 -5.05 58.46 1.32
N LEU A 12 -4.06 58.03 0.54
CA LEU A 12 -2.73 57.61 1.00
C LEU A 12 -2.67 56.93 2.38
N GLY A 13 -2.41 55.63 2.38
CA GLY A 13 -1.84 54.97 3.54
C GLY A 13 -2.27 53.53 3.70
N GLY A 14 -1.30 52.63 3.60
CA GLY A 14 -1.34 51.41 4.40
C GLY A 14 -1.53 50.12 3.63
N LEU A 15 -0.38 49.47 3.40
CA LEU A 15 -0.18 48.07 3.75
C LEU A 15 -0.84 47.03 2.83
N LEU A 16 -0.12 46.69 1.77
CA LEU A 16 -0.17 45.36 1.17
C LEU A 16 0.26 44.34 2.24
N ILE A 17 -0.68 43.61 2.85
CA ILE A 17 -0.38 42.40 3.60
C ILE A 17 -0.57 41.22 2.65
N SER A 18 0.50 40.86 1.93
CA SER A 18 0.60 39.56 1.27
C SER A 18 0.83 38.49 2.36
N LEU A 19 -0.23 37.80 2.77
CA LEU A 19 -0.11 36.61 3.61
C LEU A 19 0.46 35.46 2.77
N LEU A 20 1.77 35.27 2.80
CA LEU A 20 2.41 34.03 2.36
C LEU A 20 2.36 33.04 3.52
N PHE A 21 1.44 32.07 3.46
CA PHE A 21 1.48 30.93 4.36
C PHE A 21 2.59 29.98 3.88
N SER A 22 3.78 30.11 4.46
CA SER A 22 4.84 29.11 4.31
C SER A 22 4.54 27.92 5.20
N ASN A 23 3.89 26.89 4.66
CA ASN A 23 3.82 25.59 5.32
C ASN A 23 5.22 24.98 5.30
N THR A 24 5.96 25.13 6.40
CA THR A 24 7.24 24.43 6.58
C THR A 24 6.91 22.96 6.88
N LEU A 25 7.08 22.09 5.89
CA LEU A 25 7.04 20.64 6.11
C LEU A 25 8.31 20.28 6.91
N HIS A 26 8.21 20.18 8.23
CA HIS A 26 9.28 19.64 9.06
C HIS A 26 9.33 18.13 8.81
N GLY A 27 10.17 17.71 7.86
CA GLY A 27 10.64 16.34 7.79
C GLY A 27 11.62 16.12 8.94
N GLU A 28 11.15 15.50 10.02
CA GLU A 28 12.01 15.09 11.13
C GLU A 28 12.91 13.95 10.62
N SER A 29 14.13 14.29 10.22
CA SER A 29 15.16 13.32 9.88
C SER A 29 15.68 12.70 11.17
N ARG A 30 14.98 11.68 11.65
CA ARG A 30 15.55 10.78 12.66
C ARG A 30 16.75 10.12 12.00
N SER A 31 17.95 10.45 12.49
CA SER A 31 19.19 9.78 12.14
C SER A 31 19.09 8.32 12.58
N GLU A 32 18.50 7.50 11.71
CA GLU A 32 18.46 6.07 11.88
C GLU A 32 19.89 5.57 11.74
N LYS A 33 20.45 5.13 12.86
CA LYS A 33 21.70 4.39 12.93
C LYS A 33 21.66 3.35 11.81
N THR A 34 22.50 3.53 10.80
CA THR A 34 22.71 2.57 9.72
C THR A 34 23.34 1.32 10.33
N THR A 35 22.50 0.51 10.99
CA THR A 35 22.70 -0.93 11.01
C THR A 35 22.62 -1.30 9.54
N SER A 36 23.70 -1.83 8.98
CA SER A 36 23.67 -2.45 7.66
C SER A 36 22.43 -3.33 7.61
N VAL A 37 21.43 -2.88 6.85
CA VAL A 37 20.23 -3.67 6.58
C VAL A 37 20.78 -4.82 5.76
N SER A 38 21.12 -5.92 6.43
CA SER A 38 21.05 -7.22 5.79
C SER A 38 19.64 -7.25 5.22
N GLU A 39 19.53 -7.12 3.90
CA GLU A 39 18.29 -7.31 3.18
C GLU A 39 17.74 -8.65 3.64
N SER A 40 16.84 -8.62 4.62
CA SER A 40 16.39 -9.83 5.28
C SER A 40 15.61 -10.58 4.21
N ALA A 41 16.15 -11.72 3.79
CA ALA A 41 15.51 -12.54 2.79
C ALA A 41 14.06 -12.80 3.22
N CYS A 42 13.14 -12.78 2.25
CA CYS A 42 11.75 -13.12 2.46
C CYS A 42 11.63 -14.46 3.21
N PRO A 43 10.70 -14.59 4.18
CA PRO A 43 10.48 -15.88 4.81
C PRO A 43 9.98 -16.87 3.76
N SER A 44 10.41 -18.14 3.85
CA SER A 44 9.90 -19.19 2.96
C SER A 44 8.41 -19.46 3.17
N ASN A 45 7.91 -19.17 4.37
CA ASN A 45 6.54 -19.40 4.78
C ASN A 45 6.08 -18.32 5.76
N PHE A 46 4.80 -17.96 5.66
CA PHE A 46 4.10 -17.09 6.58
C PHE A 46 2.93 -17.88 7.18
N TYR A 47 3.08 -18.31 8.44
CA TYR A 47 2.26 -19.38 9.04
C TYR A 47 2.28 -20.64 8.15
N SER A 48 1.12 -21.11 7.69
CA SER A 48 0.94 -22.27 6.82
C SER A 48 1.02 -21.93 5.33
N VAL A 49 1.19 -20.66 4.94
CA VAL A 49 1.25 -20.22 3.55
C VAL A 49 2.69 -20.18 3.07
N GLN A 50 3.04 -20.95 2.03
CA GLN A 50 4.35 -20.88 1.40
C GLN A 50 4.41 -19.67 0.47
N LEU A 51 5.51 -18.91 0.56
CA LEU A 51 5.80 -17.85 -0.39
C LEU A 51 6.49 -18.45 -1.62
N THR A 52 6.39 -17.76 -2.75
CA THR A 52 7.11 -18.19 -3.95
C THR A 52 8.61 -18.04 -3.77
N THR A 53 9.39 -18.86 -4.47
CA THR A 53 10.87 -18.85 -4.37
C THR A 53 11.52 -17.56 -4.86
N ASP A 54 10.77 -16.77 -5.64
CA ASP A 54 11.19 -15.48 -6.15
C ASP A 54 10.64 -14.30 -5.32
N ALA A 55 10.06 -14.57 -4.15
CA ALA A 55 9.55 -13.56 -3.23
C ALA A 55 10.62 -12.51 -2.91
N SER A 56 10.22 -11.24 -3.02
CA SER A 56 11.07 -10.07 -2.83
C SER A 56 10.29 -8.93 -2.18
N ALA A 57 11.00 -7.92 -1.67
CA ALA A 57 10.38 -6.75 -1.03
C ALA A 57 9.34 -7.10 0.06
N CYS A 58 9.62 -8.15 0.84
CA CYS A 58 8.71 -8.61 1.88
C CYS A 58 8.56 -7.58 3.01
N HIS A 59 7.31 -7.36 3.42
CA HIS A 59 6.99 -6.54 4.56
C HIS A 59 5.91 -7.22 5.41
N VAL A 60 6.27 -7.55 6.65
CA VAL A 60 5.33 -8.07 7.65
C VAL A 60 4.71 -6.87 8.36
N PHE A 61 3.40 -6.69 8.23
CA PHE A 61 2.66 -5.64 8.93
C PHE A 61 2.27 -6.08 10.34
N ALA A 62 1.99 -7.38 10.53
CA ALA A 62 1.70 -8.01 11.81
C ALA A 62 2.14 -9.47 11.80
N ASP A 63 2.88 -9.90 12.81
CA ASP A 63 3.39 -11.26 12.97
C ASP A 63 2.59 -12.11 13.99
N ASP A 64 1.68 -11.51 14.74
CA ASP A 64 0.65 -12.17 15.56
C ASP A 64 -0.72 -12.17 14.86
N LEU A 65 -1.58 -13.15 15.17
CA LEU A 65 -2.92 -13.26 14.57
C LEU A 65 -3.85 -12.12 15.05
N PRO A 66 -4.57 -11.42 14.15
CA PRO A 66 -4.54 -11.57 12.69
C PRO A 66 -3.23 -11.05 12.09
N ALA A 67 -2.53 -11.92 11.39
CA ALA A 67 -1.19 -11.68 10.89
C ALA A 67 -1.24 -11.31 9.42
N SER A 68 -0.38 -10.40 8.97
CA SER A 68 -0.35 -9.97 7.58
C SER A 68 1.06 -9.71 7.05
N LEU A 69 1.26 -10.12 5.80
CA LEU A 69 2.49 -9.96 5.04
C LEU A 69 2.15 -9.54 3.62
N THR A 70 2.93 -8.63 3.05
CA THR A 70 2.94 -8.35 1.60
C THR A 70 4.30 -8.67 1.02
N TYR A 71 4.33 -9.09 -0.24
CA TYR A 71 5.57 -9.26 -1.00
C TYR A 71 5.34 -9.12 -2.49
N HIS A 72 6.43 -8.98 -3.23
CA HIS A 72 6.43 -8.98 -4.69
C HIS A 72 6.98 -10.29 -5.25
N SER A 73 6.31 -10.86 -6.25
CA SER A 73 6.78 -11.96 -7.08
C SER A 73 6.81 -11.52 -8.54
N LYS A 74 7.79 -12.01 -9.30
CA LYS A 74 7.90 -11.84 -10.76
C LYS A 74 6.88 -12.68 -11.53
N GLN A 75 6.14 -13.55 -10.84
CA GLN A 75 5.10 -14.38 -11.45
C GLN A 75 3.87 -13.55 -11.79
N THR A 76 3.18 -13.98 -12.85
CA THR A 76 1.90 -13.41 -13.25
C THR A 76 0.82 -13.75 -12.22
N SER A 77 -0.29 -12.99 -12.23
CA SER A 77 -1.38 -13.24 -11.29
C SER A 77 -2.02 -14.63 -11.46
N ASP A 78 -2.07 -15.16 -12.69
CA ASP A 78 -2.59 -16.49 -12.98
C ASP A 78 -1.67 -17.61 -12.45
N GLU A 79 -0.35 -17.45 -12.59
CA GLU A 79 0.63 -18.38 -12.03
C GLU A 79 0.55 -18.41 -10.49
N LEU A 80 0.42 -17.23 -9.87
CA LEU A 80 0.27 -17.11 -8.43
C LEU A 80 -1.07 -17.66 -7.93
N GLU A 81 -2.16 -17.42 -8.65
CA GLU A 81 -3.45 -18.02 -8.36
C GLU A 81 -3.34 -19.55 -8.32
N HIS A 82 -2.71 -20.13 -9.34
CA HIS A 82 -2.51 -21.57 -9.41
C HIS A 82 -1.64 -22.08 -8.25
N PHE A 83 -0.53 -21.39 -7.97
CA PHE A 83 0.38 -21.70 -6.87
C PHE A 83 -0.32 -21.70 -5.51
N PHE A 84 -1.14 -20.68 -5.22
CA PHE A 84 -1.85 -20.60 -3.95
C PHE A 84 -3.05 -21.53 -3.87
N ARG A 85 -3.72 -21.80 -4.99
CA ARG A 85 -4.83 -22.76 -5.02
C ARG A 85 -4.38 -24.15 -4.59
N GLN A 86 -3.19 -24.57 -4.98
CA GLN A 86 -2.62 -25.88 -4.60
C GLN A 86 -2.29 -26.00 -3.11
N GLN A 87 -2.14 -24.88 -2.39
CA GLN A 87 -1.80 -24.86 -0.97
C GLN A 87 -3.02 -24.76 -0.06
N MET A 88 -4.15 -24.30 -0.59
CA MET A 88 -5.37 -24.13 0.19
C MET A 88 -6.16 -25.44 0.23
N ASP A 89 -6.21 -26.07 1.39
CA ASP A 89 -7.07 -27.21 1.61
C ASP A 89 -8.55 -26.81 1.69
N GLY A 90 -9.40 -27.59 1.02
CA GLY A 90 -10.85 -27.45 1.08
C GLY A 90 -11.43 -26.38 0.15
N PRO A 91 -12.66 -25.92 0.43
CA PRO A 91 -13.34 -24.95 -0.42
C PRO A 91 -12.67 -23.56 -0.37
N VAL A 92 -12.45 -22.99 -1.54
CA VAL A 92 -11.96 -21.62 -1.69
C VAL A 92 -12.94 -20.79 -2.49
N ASN A 93 -13.33 -19.63 -1.96
CA ASN A 93 -14.06 -18.62 -2.70
C ASN A 93 -13.06 -17.72 -3.45
N GLN A 94 -13.25 -17.59 -4.76
CA GLN A 94 -12.43 -16.75 -5.60
C GLN A 94 -13.28 -15.70 -6.31
N SER A 95 -12.77 -14.48 -6.39
CA SER A 95 -13.41 -13.38 -7.11
C SER A 95 -12.37 -12.49 -7.75
N LEU A 96 -12.72 -11.88 -8.89
CA LEU A 96 -11.92 -10.87 -9.56
C LEU A 96 -12.55 -9.50 -9.33
N SER A 97 -11.79 -8.54 -8.82
CA SER A 97 -12.25 -7.16 -8.63
C SER A 97 -11.11 -6.19 -8.92
N GLN A 98 -11.37 -5.18 -9.77
CA GLN A 98 -10.37 -4.17 -10.13
C GLN A 98 -9.03 -4.77 -10.60
N ASN A 99 -9.10 -5.84 -11.40
CA ASN A 99 -7.94 -6.58 -11.89
C ASN A 99 -7.10 -7.27 -10.79
N ARG A 100 -7.65 -7.45 -9.59
CA ARG A 100 -7.05 -8.19 -8.48
C ARG A 100 -7.81 -9.49 -8.26
N ILE A 101 -7.07 -10.57 -8.05
CA ILE A 101 -7.63 -11.87 -7.67
C ILE A 101 -7.70 -11.91 -6.15
N LEU A 102 -8.89 -12.18 -5.61
CA LEU A 102 -9.13 -12.38 -4.19
C LEU A 102 -9.48 -13.85 -3.97
N MET A 103 -8.70 -14.53 -3.12
CA MET A 103 -8.88 -15.93 -2.75
C MET A 103 -9.12 -16.01 -1.23
N ARG A 104 -10.24 -16.61 -0.82
CA ARG A 104 -10.63 -16.76 0.59
C ARG A 104 -10.88 -18.23 0.90
N GLN A 105 -10.08 -18.79 1.79
CA GLN A 105 -10.34 -20.12 2.34
C GLN A 105 -11.61 -20.10 3.21
N ALA A 106 -12.16 -21.27 3.53
CA ALA A 106 -13.30 -21.42 4.42
C ALA A 106 -13.15 -20.59 5.71
N ASN A 107 -14.24 -19.94 6.13
CA ASN A 107 -14.30 -19.05 7.30
C ASN A 107 -13.29 -17.89 7.29
N ASP A 108 -12.79 -17.52 6.11
CA ASP A 108 -11.81 -16.44 5.95
C ASP A 108 -10.50 -16.67 6.74
N GLN A 109 -10.16 -17.93 7.05
CA GLN A 109 -8.93 -18.28 7.79
C GLN A 109 -7.66 -17.78 7.08
N THR A 110 -7.63 -17.92 5.77
CA THR A 110 -6.57 -17.39 4.90
C THR A 110 -7.20 -16.56 3.80
N ILE A 111 -6.76 -15.32 3.66
CA ILE A 111 -7.12 -14.43 2.57
C ILE A 111 -5.85 -14.06 1.80
N ILE A 112 -5.89 -14.26 0.48
CA ILE A 112 -4.81 -13.86 -0.43
C ILE A 112 -5.37 -12.90 -1.46
N VAL A 113 -4.68 -11.79 -1.66
CA VAL A 113 -4.96 -10.83 -2.72
C VAL A 113 -3.77 -10.72 -3.64
N ILE A 114 -4.00 -10.93 -4.94
CA ILE A 114 -2.96 -10.89 -5.97
C ILE A 114 -3.27 -9.70 -6.88
N SER A 115 -2.30 -8.80 -6.99
CA SER A 115 -2.44 -7.53 -7.71
C SER A 115 -1.32 -7.43 -8.76
N PRO A 116 -1.63 -7.49 -10.06
CA PRO A 116 -0.63 -7.34 -11.10
C PRO A 116 -0.04 -5.92 -11.09
N ASP A 117 1.28 -5.80 -11.29
CA ASP A 117 1.98 -4.51 -11.32
C ASP A 117 2.73 -4.24 -12.64
N GLY A 118 2.60 -5.15 -13.61
CA GLY A 118 3.21 -5.07 -14.93
C GLY A 118 4.59 -5.73 -15.06
N THR A 119 5.30 -5.94 -13.95
CA THR A 119 6.57 -6.71 -13.89
C THR A 119 6.45 -8.04 -13.16
N GLY A 120 5.28 -8.28 -12.57
CA GLY A 120 4.89 -9.45 -11.83
C GLY A 120 3.58 -9.18 -11.12
N SER A 121 3.52 -9.54 -9.84
CA SER A 121 2.38 -9.21 -8.97
C SER A 121 2.84 -8.91 -7.54
N GLN A 122 2.13 -7.99 -6.90
CA GLN A 122 2.09 -7.87 -5.45
C GLN A 122 1.12 -8.92 -4.88
N VAL A 123 1.54 -9.58 -3.80
CA VAL A 123 0.74 -10.54 -3.06
C VAL A 123 0.57 -10.06 -1.63
N ASP A 124 -0.68 -9.88 -1.21
CA ASP A 124 -1.04 -9.59 0.17
C ASP A 124 -1.64 -10.85 0.81
N ILE A 125 -1.11 -11.26 1.96
CA ILE A 125 -1.56 -12.42 2.73
C ILE A 125 -2.08 -11.92 4.07
N LEU A 126 -3.28 -12.36 4.44
CA LEU A 126 -3.88 -12.20 5.76
C LEU A 126 -4.26 -13.57 6.31
N VAL A 127 -3.79 -13.86 7.52
CA VAL A 127 -4.13 -15.07 8.28
C VAL A 127 -4.90 -14.66 9.53
N ASN A 128 -6.11 -15.19 9.68
CA ASN A 128 -6.98 -14.91 10.81
C ASN A 128 -6.85 -16.00 11.91
N PRO A 129 -7.30 -15.72 13.15
CA PRO A 129 -7.36 -16.69 14.25
C PRO A 129 -8.15 -17.97 13.95
#